data_AF-A0A9E2PSP8-F1
#
_entry.id   AF-A0A9E2PSP8-F1
#
_cell.length_a   1.000
_cell.length_b   1.000
_cell.length_c   1.000
_cell.angle_alpha   90.00
_cell.angle_beta   90.00
_cell.angle_gamma   90.00
#
_symmetry.space_group_name_H-M   'P 1'
#
loop_
_entity.id
_entity.type
_entity.pdbx_description
1 polymer ?
#
loop_
_entity_poly.entity_id
_entity_poly.type
_entity_poly.pdbx_seq_one_letter_code
_entity_poly.pdbx_strand_id
1 'polypeptide(L)'
;MRSRYTIREPGVPYFVTFTVVQWIPLFTRKPYFDILIDSLRFCRQHKGLKVHAYAILDNHLHLVVAGDKLTDIIRDVKSYTAKLLIARLEQDQKTWVLNQFQYHSECQKYFPIAASF
;
A
#
# COMPACT_ATOMS: atom_id res chain seq x y z
N MET A 1 3.10 -7.60 -9.69
CA MET A 1 1.63 -7.42 -9.53
C MET A 1 1.14 -6.51 -10.64
N ARG A 2 0.24 -6.98 -11.50
CA ARG A 2 -0.26 -6.23 -12.67
C ARG A 2 -1.52 -5.45 -12.23
N SER A 3 -1.45 -4.13 -12.19
CA SER A 3 -2.65 -3.30 -12.04
C SER A 3 -3.49 -3.43 -13.31
N ARG A 4 -4.82 -3.55 -13.20
CA ARG A 4 -5.73 -3.44 -14.34
C ARG A 4 -5.77 -2.00 -14.89
N TYR A 5 -5.40 -1.04 -14.05
CA TYR A 5 -5.31 0.37 -14.42
C TYR A 5 -3.87 0.75 -14.80
N THR A 6 -3.70 1.35 -15.97
CA THR A 6 -2.42 1.83 -16.48
C THR A 6 -2.40 3.35 -16.45
N ILE A 7 -1.41 3.92 -15.78
CA ILE A 7 -1.12 5.37 -15.83
C ILE A 7 -0.53 5.67 -17.21
N ARG A 8 -1.19 6.54 -17.98
CA ARG A 8 -0.84 6.84 -19.38
C ARG A 8 -0.17 8.20 -19.55
N GLU A 9 -0.57 9.16 -18.74
CA GLU A 9 -0.10 10.55 -18.83
C GLU A 9 0.76 10.85 -17.61
N PRO A 10 2.07 11.12 -17.78
CA PRO A 10 2.93 11.56 -16.70
C PRO A 10 2.48 12.90 -16.12
N GLY A 11 2.67 13.08 -14.81
CA GLY A 11 2.49 14.39 -14.17
C GLY A 11 1.04 14.84 -13.91
N VAL A 12 0.03 14.17 -14.48
CA VAL A 12 -1.38 14.45 -14.16
C VAL A 12 -1.83 13.73 -12.87
N PRO A 13 -2.79 14.28 -12.12
CA PRO A 13 -3.31 13.62 -10.92
C PRO A 13 -4.14 12.37 -11.22
N TYR A 14 -3.91 11.32 -10.44
CA TYR A 14 -4.66 10.07 -10.45
C TYR A 14 -5.23 9.77 -9.07
N PHE A 15 -6.44 9.22 -9.05
CA PHE A 15 -7.01 8.62 -7.84
C PHE A 15 -6.51 7.18 -7.68
N VAL A 16 -5.95 6.87 -6.52
CA VAL A 16 -5.38 5.54 -6.20
C VAL A 16 -5.91 5.07 -4.85
N THR A 17 -6.32 3.81 -4.79
CA THR A 17 -6.73 3.15 -3.54
C THR A 17 -5.74 2.04 -3.20
N PHE A 18 -5.31 1.99 -1.94
CA PHE A 18 -4.61 0.85 -1.34
C PHE A 18 -5.49 0.21 -0.29
N THR A 19 -5.72 -1.10 -0.38
CA THR A 19 -6.51 -1.84 0.60
C THR A 19 -5.59 -2.84 1.31
N VAL A 20 -5.85 -3.11 2.59
CA VAL A 20 -5.19 -4.20 3.32
C VAL A 20 -5.86 -5.52 2.93
N VAL A 21 -5.07 -6.59 2.83
CA VAL A 21 -5.56 -7.94 2.52
C VAL A 21 -6.76 -8.29 3.41
N GLN A 22 -7.84 -8.79 2.81
CA GLN A 22 -9.10 -9.13 3.49
C GLN A 22 -9.75 -7.97 4.28
N TRP A 23 -9.46 -6.71 3.92
CA TRP A 23 -9.99 -5.54 4.61
C TRP A 23 -9.69 -5.52 6.13
N ILE A 24 -8.59 -6.17 6.54
CA ILE A 24 -8.18 -6.22 7.94
C ILE A 24 -7.87 -4.79 8.42
N PRO A 25 -8.44 -4.34 9.56
CA PRO A 25 -8.26 -2.99 10.09
C PRO A 25 -6.86 -2.82 10.72
N LEU A 26 -5.86 -2.72 9.86
CA LEU A 26 -4.45 -2.61 10.26
C LEU A 26 -4.10 -1.20 10.74
N PHE A 27 -4.65 -0.17 10.11
CA PHE A 27 -4.43 1.23 10.46
C PHE A 27 -5.35 1.62 11.63
N THR A 28 -5.12 1.01 12.78
CA THR A 28 -5.84 1.29 14.04
C THR A 28 -4.90 1.73 15.16
N ARG A 29 -3.58 1.65 14.93
CA ARG A 29 -2.54 2.01 15.91
C ARG A 29 -1.49 2.90 15.27
N LYS A 30 -1.06 3.93 16.00
CA LYS A 30 -0.09 4.93 15.55
C LYS A 30 1.16 4.33 14.85
N PRO A 31 1.82 3.26 15.35
CA PRO A 31 3.00 2.73 14.69
C PRO A 31 2.77 2.26 13.24
N TYR A 32 1.59 1.71 12.94
CA TYR A 32 1.26 1.26 11.58
C TYR A 32 0.94 2.44 10.67
N PHE A 33 0.27 3.47 11.19
CA PHE A 33 0.05 4.73 10.47
C PHE A 33 1.37 5.45 10.16
N ASP A 34 2.28 5.52 11.12
CA ASP A 34 3.57 6.19 10.95
C ASP A 34 4.36 5.56 9.80
N ILE A 35 4.42 4.22 9.72
CA ILE A 35 5.07 3.49 8.62
C ILE A 35 4.50 3.89 7.25
N LEU A 36 3.17 4.01 7.15
CA LEU A 36 2.49 4.42 5.92
C LEU A 36 2.82 5.88 5.54
N ILE A 37 2.69 6.78 6.50
CA ILE A 37 2.95 8.22 6.31
C ILE A 37 4.42 8.48 5.98
N ASP A 38 5.36 7.80 6.65
CA ASP A 38 6.79 7.97 6.41
C ASP A 38 7.19 7.46 5.02
N SER A 39 6.59 6.35 4.56
CA SER A 39 6.77 5.86 3.19
C SER A 39 6.28 6.85 2.14
N LEU A 40 5.12 7.49 2.36
CA LEU A 40 4.61 8.55 1.50
C LEU A 40 5.52 9.78 1.55
N ARG A 41 5.95 10.21 2.75
CA ARG A 41 6.85 11.35 2.94
C ARG A 41 8.17 11.16 2.21
N PHE A 42 8.78 9.98 2.33
CA PHE A 42 10.01 9.64 1.62
C PHE A 42 9.84 9.76 0.11
N CYS A 43 8.76 9.21 -0.45
CA CYS A 43 8.52 9.30 -1.89
C CYS A 43 8.23 10.73 -2.37
N ARG A 44 7.61 11.57 -1.51
CA ARG A 44 7.43 13.00 -1.80
C ARG A 44 8.77 13.74 -1.87
N GLN A 45 9.66 13.48 -0.90
CA GLN A 45 10.94 14.19 -0.78
C GLN A 45 11.97 13.73 -1.81
N HIS A 46 12.00 12.45 -2.16
CA HIS A 46 13.10 11.87 -2.94
C HIS A 46 12.70 11.33 -4.31
N LYS A 47 11.42 11.05 -4.55
CA LYS A 47 10.96 10.41 -5.79
C LYS A 47 10.02 11.26 -6.64
N GLY A 48 9.73 12.49 -6.21
CA GLY A 48 8.85 13.40 -6.93
C GLY A 48 7.36 13.05 -6.84
N LEU A 49 6.95 12.29 -5.81
CA LEU A 49 5.53 12.07 -5.54
C LEU A 49 4.85 13.39 -5.14
N LYS A 50 3.84 13.80 -5.90
CA LYS A 50 2.95 14.91 -5.52
C LYS A 50 1.69 14.32 -4.91
N VAL A 51 1.39 14.67 -3.66
CA VAL A 51 0.15 14.26 -2.98
C VAL A 51 -0.75 15.49 -2.91
N HIS A 52 -1.91 15.43 -3.57
CA HIS A 52 -2.90 16.50 -3.58
C HIS A 52 -3.94 16.33 -2.48
N ALA A 53 -4.38 15.10 -2.24
CA ALA A 53 -5.31 14.75 -1.18
C ALA A 53 -5.08 13.31 -0.72
N TYR A 54 -5.43 13.01 0.53
CA TYR A 54 -5.48 11.66 1.04
C TYR A 54 -6.54 11.48 2.12
N ALA A 55 -7.07 10.27 2.21
CA ALA A 55 -7.90 9.81 3.33
C ALA A 55 -7.40 8.43 3.76
N ILE A 56 -7.02 8.29 5.04
CA ILE A 56 -6.62 7.01 5.62
C ILE A 56 -7.77 6.52 6.49
N LEU A 57 -8.27 5.32 6.16
CA LEU A 57 -9.23 4.58 6.95
C LEU A 57 -8.51 3.44 7.65
N ASP A 58 -9.23 2.67 8.46
CA ASP A 58 -8.68 1.57 9.26
C ASP A 58 -8.08 0.43 8.42
N ASN A 59 -8.62 0.16 7.23
CA ASN A 59 -8.18 -0.94 6.36
C ASN A 59 -7.82 -0.51 4.93
N HIS A 60 -7.95 0.76 4.57
CA HIS A 60 -7.57 1.25 3.24
C HIS A 60 -7.18 2.73 3.24
N LEU A 61 -6.52 3.14 2.17
CA LEU A 61 -6.03 4.49 1.93
C LEU A 61 -6.47 4.93 0.53
N HIS A 62 -7.06 6.12 0.45
CA HIS A 62 -7.34 6.82 -0.80
C HIS A 62 -6.38 7.97 -1.02
N LEU A 63 -5.82 8.09 -2.22
CA LEU A 63 -4.86 9.10 -2.62
C LEU A 63 -5.29 9.79 -3.90
N VAL A 64 -5.10 11.10 -3.98
CA VAL A 64 -5.02 11.85 -5.24
C VAL A 64 -3.58 12.27 -5.43
N VAL A 65 -2.90 11.68 -6.40
CA VAL A 65 -1.43 11.76 -6.55
C VAL A 65 -0.99 11.94 -7.98
N ALA A 66 0.11 12.66 -8.18
CA ALA A 66 0.75 12.88 -9.47
C ALA A 66 2.26 12.63 -9.39
N GLY A 67 2.89 12.41 -10.53
CA GLY A 67 4.34 12.27 -10.65
C GLY A 67 4.74 11.76 -12.04
N ASP A 68 5.98 12.00 -12.43
CA ASP A 68 6.46 11.64 -13.78
C ASP A 68 6.61 10.12 -13.94
N LYS A 69 7.09 9.44 -12.88
CA LYS A 69 7.24 7.99 -12.80
C LYS A 69 6.24 7.35 -11.83
N LEU A 70 4.99 7.83 -11.86
CA LEU A 70 3.99 7.50 -10.83
C LEU A 70 3.79 5.99 -10.65
N THR A 71 3.81 5.19 -11.71
CA THR A 71 3.71 3.71 -11.60
C THR A 71 4.82 3.11 -10.73
N ASP A 72 6.06 3.53 -10.94
CA ASP A 72 7.21 3.06 -10.15
C ASP A 72 7.12 3.56 -8.71
N ILE A 73 6.76 4.82 -8.52
CA ILE A 73 6.61 5.42 -7.20
C ILE A 73 5.54 4.67 -6.40
N ILE A 74 4.38 4.40 -6.98
CA ILE A 74 3.28 3.67 -6.33
C ILE A 74 3.69 2.23 -6.02
N ARG A 75 4.40 1.55 -6.93
CA ARG A 75 4.97 0.22 -6.66
C ARG A 75 5.87 0.26 -5.43
N ASP A 76 6.76 1.24 -5.37
CA ASP A 76 7.74 1.35 -4.29
C ASP A 76 7.12 1.74 -2.96
N VAL A 77 6.14 2.65 -2.95
CA VAL A 77 5.32 2.96 -1.75
C VAL A 77 4.70 1.67 -1.23
N LYS A 78 4.03 0.89 -2.09
CA LYS A 78 3.36 -0.35 -1.67
C LYS A 78 4.34 -1.39 -1.13
N SER A 79 5.39 -1.70 -1.89
CA SER A 79 6.32 -2.79 -1.53
C SER A 79 7.13 -2.47 -0.27
N TYR A 80 7.61 -1.23 -0.15
CA TYR A 80 8.39 -0.80 1.01
C TYR A 80 7.52 -0.70 2.27
N THR A 81 6.33 -0.09 2.17
CA THR A 81 5.39 0.00 3.29
C THR A 81 5.00 -1.41 3.78
N ALA A 82 4.66 -2.33 2.87
CA ALA A 82 4.27 -3.69 3.23
C ALA A 82 5.40 -4.43 3.97
N LYS A 83 6.64 -4.30 3.51
CA LYS A 83 7.81 -4.92 4.17
C LYS A 83 7.97 -4.41 5.61
N LEU A 84 7.87 -3.11 5.82
CA LEU A 84 7.98 -2.51 7.15
C LEU A 84 6.81 -2.89 8.05
N LEU A 85 5.58 -2.92 7.52
CA LEU A 85 4.40 -3.35 8.26
C LEU A 85 4.51 -4.80 8.71
N ILE A 86 4.94 -5.71 7.84
CA ILE A 86 5.15 -7.13 8.20
C ILE A 86 6.18 -7.25 9.32
N ALA A 87 7.35 -6.61 9.17
CA ALA A 87 8.37 -6.63 10.22
C ALA A 87 7.86 -6.06 11.55
N ARG A 88 7.03 -5.01 11.50
CA ARG A 88 6.43 -4.43 12.71
C ARG A 88 5.38 -5.36 13.33
N LEU A 89 4.57 -6.04 12.51
CA LEU A 89 3.58 -7.01 12.97
C LEU A 89 4.23 -8.24 13.62
N GLU A 90 5.39 -8.67 13.12
CA GLU A 90 6.22 -9.72 13.74
C GLU A 90 6.70 -9.27 15.12
N GLN A 91 7.24 -8.06 15.23
CA GLN A 91 7.67 -7.47 16.51
C GLN A 91 6.52 -7.35 17.51
N ASP A 92 5.34 -6.93 17.04
CA ASP A 92 4.14 -6.79 17.87
C ASP A 92 3.41 -8.14 18.09
N GLN A 93 3.99 -9.26 17.63
CA GLN A 93 3.47 -10.63 17.75
C GLN A 93 2.02 -10.80 17.25
N LYS A 94 1.67 -10.14 16.13
CA LYS A 94 0.34 -10.21 15.50
C LYS A 94 0.18 -11.44 14.62
N THR A 95 0.33 -12.62 15.23
CA THR A 95 0.34 -13.93 14.53
C THR A 95 -0.90 -14.17 13.69
N TRP A 96 -2.09 -13.80 14.16
CA TRP A 96 -3.32 -13.95 13.37
C TRP A 96 -3.26 -13.17 12.05
N VAL A 97 -2.86 -11.89 12.08
CA VAL A 97 -2.76 -11.04 10.88
C VAL A 97 -1.71 -11.60 9.91
N LEU A 98 -0.54 -12.00 10.44
CA LEU A 98 0.54 -12.58 9.64
C LEU A 98 0.09 -13.88 8.95
N ASN A 99 -0.64 -14.75 9.66
CA ASN A 99 -1.19 -15.97 9.10
C ASN A 99 -2.20 -15.69 7.97
N GLN A 100 -3.06 -14.67 8.12
CA GLN A 100 -3.96 -14.24 7.05
C GLN A 100 -3.18 -13.79 5.81
N PHE A 101 -2.14 -12.97 5.99
CA PHE A 101 -1.31 -12.50 4.87
C PHE A 101 -0.59 -13.65 4.16
N GLN A 102 -0.04 -14.61 4.92
CA GLN A 102 0.61 -15.78 4.36
C GLN A 102 -0.38 -16.61 3.53
N TYR A 103 -1.51 -16.98 4.13
CA TYR A 103 -2.54 -17.80 3.48
C TYR A 103 -2.99 -17.19 2.15
N HIS A 104 -3.31 -15.89 2.12
CA HIS A 104 -3.75 -15.23 0.89
C HIS A 104 -2.63 -15.04 -0.14
N SER A 105 -1.38 -14.89 0.28
CA SER A 105 -0.24 -14.86 -0.65
C SER A 105 -0.05 -16.20 -1.35
N GLU A 106 -0.29 -17.31 -0.64
CA GLU A 106 -0.22 -18.67 -1.19
C GLU A 106 -1.41 -18.92 -2.11
N CYS A 107 -2.64 -18.61 -1.68
CA CYS A 107 -3.82 -18.70 -2.53
C CYS A 107 -3.68 -17.91 -3.83
N GLN A 108 -3.07 -16.73 -3.81
CA GLN A 108 -2.86 -15.92 -5.02
C GLN A 108 -1.87 -16.56 -6.00
N LYS A 109 -0.90 -17.35 -5.51
CA LYS A 109 0.00 -18.13 -6.38
C LYS A 109 -0.76 -19.24 -7.13
N TYR A 110 -1.74 -19.85 -6.48
CA TYR A 110 -2.50 -20.97 -7.04
C TYR A 110 -3.78 -20.53 -7.79
N PHE A 111 -4.37 -19.38 -7.43
CA PHE A 111 -5.63 -18.85 -7.99
C PHE A 111 -5.57 -17.33 -8.21
N PRO A 112 -4.80 -16.85 -9.22
CA PRO A 112 -4.52 -15.42 -9.42
C PRO A 112 -5.72 -14.56 -9.84
N ILE A 113 -6.89 -15.18 -10.08
CA ILE A 113 -8.14 -14.51 -10.52
C ILE A 113 -8.97 -14.02 -9.33
N ALA A 114 -8.66 -14.46 -8.11
CA ALA A 114 -9.33 -14.05 -6.89
C ALA A 114 -8.51 -13.00 -6.13
N ALA A 115 -9.13 -11.85 -5.89
CA ALA A 115 -8.74 -10.79 -4.96
C ALA A 115 -7.63 -9.80 -5.37
N SER A 116 -7.99 -8.52 -5.23
CA SER A 116 -7.11 -7.35 -5.21
C SER A 116 -6.91 -6.98 -3.75
N PHE A 117 -5.63 -6.93 -3.35
CA PHE A 117 -5.13 -6.78 -1.98
C PHE A 117 -5.33 -8.03 -1.11
#